data_AF-A0A9P1C137-F1
#
_entry.id   AF-A0A9P1C137-F1
#
_cell.length_a   1.000
_cell.length_b   1.000
_cell.length_c   1.000
_cell.angle_alpha   90.00
_cell.angle_beta   90.00
_cell.angle_gamma   90.00
#
_symmetry.space_group_name_H-M   'P 1'
#
loop_
_entity.id
_entity.type
_entity.pdbx_description
1 polymer ?
#
loop_
_entity_poly.entity_id
_entity_poly.type
_entity_poly.pdbx_seq_one_letter_code
_entity_poly.pdbx_strand_id
1 'polypeptide(L)'
;MDAHAALSCEGVLTIFSDNEEYMRSLARTIGTLRNGRGSGASRCFEPLADVPAEHLENAEEMCGLLICKGCPTVEAGHLVQATSQFDRFFQHGQHVDRFYLAVCKVEL
;
A
#
# COMPACT_ATOMS: atom_id res chain seq x y z
N MET A 1 -12.35 14.13 7.10
CA MET A 1 -11.49 13.45 8.10
C MET A 1 -10.37 12.82 7.31
N ASP A 2 -9.14 13.25 7.50
CA ASP A 2 -8.03 12.74 6.69
C ASP A 2 -7.57 11.38 7.22
N ALA A 3 -7.54 10.36 6.36
CA ALA A 3 -7.24 8.98 6.74
C ALA A 3 -5.87 8.82 7.45
N HIS A 4 -4.90 9.69 7.15
CA HIS A 4 -3.59 9.70 7.81
C HIS A 4 -3.62 10.13 9.29
N ALA A 5 -4.69 10.83 9.72
CA ALA A 5 -4.88 11.21 11.12
C ALA A 5 -5.27 10.01 12.01
N ALA A 6 -5.75 8.92 11.41
CA ALA A 6 -6.09 7.69 12.14
C ALA A 6 -4.86 6.82 12.45
N LEU A 7 -3.73 7.07 11.80
CA LEU A 7 -2.48 6.33 12.03
C LEU A 7 -1.63 7.06 13.06
N SER A 8 -1.10 6.34 14.04
CA SER A 8 0.01 6.82 14.89
C SER A 8 1.26 7.05 14.03
N CYS A 9 2.17 7.91 14.49
CA CYS A 9 3.51 7.98 13.92
C CYS A 9 4.15 6.59 13.89
N GLU A 10 4.91 6.29 12.84
CA GLU A 10 5.46 4.96 12.52
C GLU A 10 4.41 3.87 12.26
N GLY A 11 3.13 4.23 12.23
CA GLY A 11 2.05 3.32 11.87
C GLY A 11 2.14 2.88 10.40
N VAL A 12 1.98 1.58 10.19
CA VAL A 12 1.98 0.97 8.85
C VAL A 12 0.56 1.00 8.27
N LEU A 13 0.46 1.44 7.01
CA LEU A 13 -0.73 1.36 6.19
C LEU A 13 -0.47 0.44 5.01
N THR A 14 -1.19 -0.68 5.00
CA THR A 14 -1.16 -1.63 3.88
C THR A 14 -2.52 -1.66 3.22
N ILE A 15 -2.54 -1.36 1.91
CA ILE A 15 -3.73 -1.36 1.08
C ILE A 15 -3.61 -2.49 0.07
N PHE A 16 -4.65 -3.30 -0.03
CA PHE A 16 -4.71 -4.51 -0.83
C PHE A 16 -5.90 -4.48 -1.79
N SER A 17 -5.69 -4.86 -3.06
CA SER A 17 -6.72 -4.83 -4.10
C SER A 17 -6.39 -5.80 -5.26
N ASP A 18 -7.40 -6.22 -6.01
CA ASP A 18 -7.27 -6.92 -7.31
C ASP A 18 -7.27 -5.96 -8.51
N ASN A 19 -7.55 -4.67 -8.28
CA ASN A 19 -7.66 -3.68 -9.33
C ASN A 19 -6.36 -2.90 -9.48
N GLU A 20 -5.56 -3.26 -10.48
CA GLU A 20 -4.27 -2.62 -10.77
C GLU A 20 -4.40 -1.11 -11.04
N GLU A 21 -5.39 -0.69 -11.84
CA GLU A 21 -5.59 0.73 -12.16
C GLU A 21 -5.94 1.56 -10.93
N TYR A 22 -6.76 0.99 -10.04
CA TYR A 22 -7.04 1.59 -8.74
C TYR A 22 -5.77 1.75 -7.90
N MET A 23 -4.91 0.72 -7.86
CA MET A 23 -3.66 0.76 -7.13
C MET A 23 -2.68 1.80 -7.69
N ARG A 24 -2.60 1.93 -9.03
CA ARG A 24 -1.83 3.00 -9.68
C ARG A 24 -2.36 4.40 -9.32
N SER A 25 -3.67 4.59 -9.39
CA SER A 25 -4.30 5.86 -9.00
C SER A 25 -4.02 6.22 -7.55
N LEU A 26 -4.14 5.24 -6.66
CA LEU A 26 -3.87 5.38 -5.23
C LEU A 26 -2.40 5.68 -4.93
N ALA A 27 -1.46 5.01 -5.61
CA ALA A 27 -0.03 5.27 -5.50
C ALA A 27 0.30 6.72 -5.88
N ARG A 28 -0.35 7.28 -6.92
CA ARG A 28 -0.20 8.71 -7.24
C ARG A 28 -0.71 9.60 -6.11
N THR A 29 -1.89 9.32 -5.57
CA THR A 29 -2.45 10.08 -4.44
C THR A 29 -1.51 10.07 -3.23
N ILE A 30 -1.05 8.90 -2.80
CA ILE A 30 -0.13 8.78 -1.66
C ILE A 30 1.22 9.43 -1.99
N GLY A 31 1.72 9.29 -3.21
CA GLY A 31 2.93 9.94 -3.69
C GLY A 31 2.86 11.47 -3.62
N THR A 32 1.69 12.07 -3.89
CA THR A 32 1.50 13.53 -3.69
C THR A 32 1.54 13.94 -2.23
N LEU A 33 1.07 13.09 -1.31
CA LEU A 33 1.17 13.33 0.14
C LEU A 33 2.59 13.16 0.66
N ARG A 34 3.40 12.29 0.03
CA ARG A 34 4.83 12.12 0.33
C ARG A 34 5.67 13.30 -0.14
N ASN A 35 5.45 13.78 -1.35
CA ASN A 35 6.26 14.86 -1.92
C ASN A 35 5.96 16.24 -1.32
N GLY A 36 4.83 16.36 -0.61
CA GLY A 36 4.36 17.61 -0.05
C GLY A 36 4.03 18.66 -1.13
N ARG A 37 3.27 19.70 -0.78
CA ARG A 37 3.10 20.88 -1.65
C ARG A 37 4.04 21.98 -1.17
N GLY A 38 5.27 22.00 -1.68
CA GLY A 38 6.23 23.10 -1.48
C GLY A 38 7.36 22.83 -0.47
N SER A 39 8.29 23.78 -0.38
CA SER A 39 9.60 23.68 0.31
C SER A 39 9.54 23.62 1.86
N GLY A 40 8.42 23.22 2.43
CA GLY A 40 8.21 23.03 3.88
C GLY A 40 7.04 22.10 4.20
N ALA A 41 6.61 21.31 3.22
CA ALA A 41 5.52 20.37 3.41
C ALA A 41 6.06 19.06 4.00
N SER A 42 5.53 18.69 5.15
CA SER A 42 5.91 17.47 5.87
C SER A 42 5.48 16.23 5.11
N ARG A 43 6.37 15.24 5.07
CA ARG A 43 6.11 13.99 4.36
C ARG A 43 5.20 13.12 5.21
N CYS A 44 3.95 12.92 4.80
CA CYS A 44 3.04 12.11 5.60
C CYS A 44 3.40 10.61 5.57
N PHE A 45 4.00 10.13 4.48
CA PHE A 45 4.23 8.70 4.25
C PHE A 45 5.57 8.44 3.55
N GLU A 46 6.20 7.32 3.86
CA GLU A 46 7.32 6.73 3.13
C GLU A 46 7.02 5.26 2.78
N PRO A 47 7.64 4.69 1.73
CA PRO A 47 7.56 3.26 1.46
C PRO A 47 7.98 2.44 2.67
N LEU A 48 7.28 1.34 2.94
CA LEU A 48 7.74 0.38 3.94
C LEU A 48 9.05 -0.27 3.45
N ALA A 49 10.11 -0.22 4.25
CA ALA A 49 11.43 -0.72 3.86
C ALA A 49 11.49 -2.26 3.76
N ASP A 50 10.70 -2.95 4.58
CA ASP A 50 10.77 -4.41 4.76
C ASP A 50 9.78 -5.17 3.87
N VAL A 51 9.76 -4.84 2.57
CA VAL A 51 9.01 -5.62 1.57
C VAL A 51 9.85 -6.82 1.11
N PRO A 52 9.31 -8.06 1.14
CA PRO A 52 10.03 -9.26 0.69
C PRO A 52 10.57 -9.14 -0.75
N ALA A 53 11.79 -9.63 -0.99
CA ALA A 53 12.45 -9.55 -2.30
C ALA A 53 11.63 -10.15 -3.44
N GLU A 54 10.92 -11.25 -3.19
CA GLU A 54 10.02 -11.92 -4.15
C GLU A 54 8.91 -10.99 -4.68
N HIS A 55 8.45 -10.05 -3.85
CA HIS A 55 7.44 -9.07 -4.24
C HIS A 55 8.06 -7.85 -4.93
N LEU A 56 9.35 -7.57 -4.69
CA LEU A 56 10.09 -6.49 -5.34
C LEU A 56 10.42 -6.80 -6.81
N GLU A 57 10.71 -8.06 -7.15
CA GLU A 57 11.10 -8.46 -8.52
C GLU A 57 10.05 -8.10 -9.57
N ASN A 58 8.78 -8.07 -9.19
CA ASN A 58 7.64 -7.78 -10.07
C ASN A 58 6.88 -6.50 -9.66
N ALA A 59 7.44 -5.71 -8.74
CA ALA A 59 6.82 -4.49 -8.28
C ALA A 59 6.88 -3.38 -9.34
N GLU A 60 5.79 -2.63 -9.48
CA GLU A 60 5.77 -1.41 -10.26
C GLU A 60 6.10 -0.23 -9.36
N GLU A 61 7.18 0.50 -9.66
CA GLU A 61 7.48 1.75 -8.95
C GLU A 61 6.63 2.88 -9.53
N MET A 62 5.92 3.59 -8.65
CA MET A 62 5.10 4.74 -9.03
C MET A 62 5.19 5.85 -8.01
N CYS A 63 5.60 7.03 -8.46
CA CYS A 63 5.77 8.21 -7.62
C CYS A 63 6.63 7.93 -6.37
N GLY A 64 7.62 7.03 -6.46
CA GLY A 64 8.47 6.60 -5.36
C GLY A 64 7.78 5.71 -4.31
N LEU A 65 6.69 5.04 -4.67
CA LEU A 65 6.05 3.95 -3.93
C LEU A 65 6.12 2.66 -4.75
N LEU A 66 6.00 1.51 -4.10
CA LEU A 66 6.05 0.21 -4.75
C LEU A 66 4.67 -0.45 -4.76
N ILE A 67 4.11 -0.65 -5.95
CA ILE A 67 2.92 -1.47 -6.16
C ILE A 67 3.40 -2.91 -6.34
N CYS A 68 3.28 -3.69 -5.27
CA CYS A 68 3.75 -5.07 -5.24
C CYS A 68 2.67 -6.01 -5.78
N LYS A 69 3.06 -7.07 -6.48
CA LYS A 69 2.14 -8.13 -6.92
C LYS A 69 2.12 -9.26 -5.89
N GLY A 70 0.96 -9.84 -5.64
CA GLY A 70 0.74 -10.89 -4.65
C GLY A 70 0.05 -10.40 -3.38
N CYS A 71 0.25 -11.13 -2.27
CA CYS A 71 -0.34 -10.81 -0.98
C CYS A 71 0.70 -10.12 -0.08
N PRO A 72 0.31 -9.09 0.68
CA PRO A 72 1.18 -8.53 1.70
C PRO A 72 1.49 -9.57 2.79
N THR A 73 2.70 -9.53 3.34
CA THR A 73 3.14 -10.46 4.38
C THR A 73 2.84 -9.90 5.78
N VAL A 74 3.12 -10.70 6.81
CA VAL A 74 2.93 -10.32 8.22
C VAL A 74 3.70 -9.04 8.57
N GLU A 75 4.89 -8.88 7.99
CA GLU A 75 5.77 -7.72 8.15
C GLU A 75 5.13 -6.44 7.60
N ALA A 76 4.29 -6.55 6.57
CA ALA A 76 3.47 -5.44 6.08
C ALA A 76 2.20 -5.21 6.93
N GLY A 77 2.15 -5.72 8.16
CA GLY A 77 0.98 -5.62 9.04
C GLY A 77 -0.24 -6.41 8.54
N HIS A 78 -0.06 -7.30 7.57
CA HIS A 78 -1.14 -8.15 7.06
C HIS A 78 -1.27 -9.43 7.89
N LEU A 79 -2.01 -9.33 9.00
CA LEU A 79 -2.39 -10.46 9.84
C LEU A 79 -3.92 -10.59 9.88
N VAL A 80 -4.53 -10.84 8.71
CA VAL A 80 -5.99 -10.92 8.61
C VAL A 80 -6.40 -12.38 8.41
N GLN A 81 -6.91 -13.02 9.48
CA GLN A 81 -7.67 -14.28 9.41
C GLN A 81 -9.11 -14.08 8.92
N ALA A 82 -9.53 -12.84 8.71
CA ALA A 82 -10.87 -12.54 8.23
C ALA A 82 -10.95 -12.84 6.73
N THR A 83 -11.76 -13.83 6.37
CA THR A 83 -12.28 -13.99 5.00
C THR A 83 -12.96 -12.70 4.59
N SER A 84 -12.22 -11.83 3.91
CA SER A 84 -12.77 -10.62 3.34
C SER A 84 -13.83 -11.01 2.32
N GLN A 85 -14.81 -10.15 2.08
CA GLN A 85 -15.75 -10.35 0.97
C GLN A 85 -15.02 -10.48 -0.37
N PHE A 86 -13.81 -9.90 -0.47
CA PHE A 86 -12.84 -10.14 -1.54
C PHE A 86 -12.47 -11.63 -1.66
N ASP A 87 -12.10 -12.31 -0.57
CA ASP A 87 -11.66 -13.72 -0.59
C ASP A 87 -12.72 -14.66 -1.16
N ARG A 88 -14.01 -14.33 -1.01
CA ARG A 88 -15.12 -15.11 -1.59
C ARG A 88 -15.18 -15.03 -3.11
N PHE A 89 -14.84 -13.90 -3.72
CA PHE A 89 -14.80 -13.77 -5.18
C PHE A 89 -13.56 -14.47 -5.77
N PHE A 90 -12.47 -14.56 -4.99
CA PHE A 90 -11.26 -15.31 -5.37
C PHE A 90 -11.44 -16.83 -5.34
N GLN A 91 -12.23 -17.37 -4.39
CA GLN A 91 -12.50 -18.82 -4.31
C GLN A 91 -13.16 -19.40 -5.57
N HIS A 92 -13.69 -18.55 -6.46
CA HIS A 92 -14.33 -18.95 -7.71
C HIS A 92 -13.55 -18.59 -8.98
N GLY A 93 -12.26 -18.19 -8.85
CA GLY A 93 -11.32 -18.12 -9.98
C GLY A 93 -11.51 -16.96 -10.96
N GLN A 94 -12.24 -15.90 -10.58
CA GLN A 94 -12.51 -14.78 -11.48
C GLN A 94 -11.46 -13.65 -11.47
N HIS A 95 -10.54 -13.61 -10.49
CA HIS A 95 -9.45 -12.64 -10.44
C HIS A 95 -8.14 -13.31 -10.00
N VAL A 96 -7.10 -13.28 -10.84
CA VAL A 96 -5.81 -13.95 -10.58
C VAL A 96 -4.75 -13.00 -10.05
N ASP A 97 -4.80 -11.73 -10.42
CA ASP A 97 -3.77 -10.77 -10.04
C ASP A 97 -4.15 -10.07 -8.72
N ARG A 98 -3.15 -9.96 -7.85
CA ARG A 98 -3.26 -9.32 -6.53
C ARG A 98 -2.22 -8.24 -6.43
N PHE A 99 -2.58 -7.12 -5.81
CA PHE A 99 -1.71 -5.97 -5.66
C PHE A 99 -1.78 -5.41 -4.25
N TYR A 100 -0.66 -4.93 -3.75
CA TYR A 100 -0.64 -4.17 -2.50
C TYR A 100 0.35 -3.02 -2.51
N LEU A 101 0.06 -2.04 -1.65
CA LEU A 101 0.93 -0.91 -1.30
C LEU A 101 1.15 -0.97 0.21
N ALA A 102 2.39 -0.87 0.65
CA ALA A 102 2.73 -0.77 2.07
C ALA A 102 3.55 0.50 2.31
N VAL A 103 3.07 1.35 3.22
CA VAL A 103 3.71 2.62 3.59
C VAL A 103 3.74 2.78 5.10
N CYS A 104 4.72 3.51 5.61
CA CYS A 104 4.79 3.93 7.01
C CYS A 104 4.52 5.42 7.13
N LYS A 105 3.88 5.84 8.23
CA LYS A 105 3.71 7.26 8.57
C LYS A 105 4.99 7.78 9.24
N VAL A 106 5.56 8.88 8.76
CA VAL A 106 6.89 9.37 9.21
C VAL A 106 6.87 10.72 9.94
N GLU A 107 5.69 11.13 10.45
CA GLU A 107 5.41 12.43 11.12
C GLU A 107 5.12 13.62 10.18
N LEU A 108 4.27 14.53 10.69
CA LEU A 108 4.03 15.88 10.14
C LEU A 108 4.97 16.87 10.82
#